data_AF-A0A8K0QSG6-F1
#
_entry.id   AF-A0A8K0QSG6-F1
#
_cell.length_a   1.000
_cell.length_b   1.000
_cell.length_c   1.000
_cell.angle_alpha   90.00
_cell.angle_beta   90.00
_cell.angle_gamma   90.00
#
_symmetry.space_group_name_H-M   'P 1'
#
loop_
_entity.id
_entity.type
_entity.pdbx_description
1 polymer ?
#
loop_
_entity_poly.entity_id
_entity_poly.type
_entity_poly.pdbx_seq_one_letter_code
_entity_poly.pdbx_strand_id
1 'polypeptide(L)'
;MKGFLWFCLLCEFLPVATSKSSNSTSLGFILPPIPPLEAARDCEYTAVWMVAPNMTVASVGMMMDNMCNTTDKVNPTWENWMEWFFSDDATEKVDEIYDFTLSSCTQAFCEQLKWEGNADLAGRGMMITYWLEVSLATFYAVVIFTAWRSTPTVPVSARSIRSQRLHKILQLIQPAATGSAPALLDSMILFSIAMLAAALYAFASAHFTGQGMTSAEWIPVLFMASFSTLPPVLMQCVAQPMWRPKFRTCQWIFIGLLVAAVHIFAATTVSPEIRKHAKNGGLGEVYYRDGDVKFPDGKNTYNEYCSAATEPLQITLKVFRIAAPAVVGILIIACLPWERRFHWAKVLRSAIWVITAILSFISMWTLLSIFSAYRWSQSIHSGASNKERAWGFGQILALAQWIPSMADFVFIFFYGSEAGLQAHMPTTHHVRQVSTHNDHVMLTDSATDIDADTDYKSLLTPYSRSMSHGP
;
A
#
# COMPACT_ATOMS: atom_id res chain seq x y z
N MET A 1 9.44 20.26 36.90
CA MET A 1 8.03 20.01 37.25
C MET A 1 7.64 20.51 38.64
N LYS A 2 8.26 20.05 39.75
CA LYS A 2 7.87 20.43 41.13
C LYS A 2 7.83 21.96 41.41
N GLY A 3 8.71 22.76 40.80
CA GLY A 3 8.77 24.23 41.01
C GLY A 3 7.74 25.09 40.25
N PHE A 4 7.18 24.61 39.14
CA PHE A 4 6.22 25.39 38.31
C PHE A 4 4.77 25.21 38.80
N LEU A 5 4.43 24.00 39.29
CA LEU A 5 3.15 23.73 39.94
C LEU A 5 2.96 24.52 41.24
N TRP A 6 4.05 24.78 41.97
CA TRP A 6 4.02 25.63 43.16
C TRP A 6 3.58 27.07 42.82
N PHE A 7 3.94 27.57 41.64
CA PHE A 7 3.59 28.92 41.17
C PHE A 7 2.13 29.02 40.69
N CYS A 8 1.59 27.98 40.04
CA CYS A 8 0.17 27.96 39.65
C CYS A 8 -0.77 27.80 40.86
N LEU A 9 -0.40 26.98 41.85
CA LEU A 9 -1.19 26.80 43.08
C LEU A 9 -1.25 28.05 43.96
N LEU A 10 -0.20 28.88 43.96
CA LEU A 10 -0.19 30.18 44.64
C LEU A 10 -1.12 31.22 43.98
N CYS A 11 -1.39 31.11 42.67
CA CYS A 11 -2.23 32.07 41.95
C CYS A 11 -3.73 31.78 42.02
N GLU A 12 -4.16 30.52 42.16
CA GLU A 12 -5.60 30.18 42.21
C GLU A 12 -6.19 30.15 43.64
N PHE A 13 -5.38 30.09 44.70
CA PHE A 13 -5.87 29.79 46.05
C PHE A 13 -5.40 30.73 47.18
N LEU A 14 -5.02 31.97 46.91
CA LEU A 14 -4.79 32.97 47.97
C LEU A 14 -6.02 33.86 48.22
N PRO A 15 -6.95 33.50 49.13
CA PRO A 15 -7.53 34.53 49.97
C PRO A 15 -6.44 34.98 50.96
N VAL A 16 -6.22 36.29 51.01
CA VAL A 16 -5.37 36.94 52.01
C VAL A 16 -5.84 36.52 53.40
N ALA A 17 -5.06 35.70 54.10
CA ALA A 17 -5.27 35.38 55.51
C ALA A 17 -3.96 35.60 56.26
N THR A 18 -4.02 36.50 57.25
CA THR A 18 -2.92 36.90 58.11
C THR A 18 -2.76 35.98 59.32
N SER A 19 -1.50 35.62 59.59
CA SER A 19 -0.91 35.22 60.88
C SER A 19 -1.38 33.92 61.56
N LYS A 20 -0.44 33.02 61.85
CA LYS A 20 0.25 32.93 63.16
C LYS A 20 1.27 31.79 63.15
N SER A 21 2.44 32.07 63.72
CA SER A 21 3.49 31.10 64.01
C SER A 21 3.05 30.16 65.15
N SER A 22 3.04 28.86 64.89
CA SER A 22 2.88 27.81 65.90
C SER A 22 3.89 26.68 65.67
N ASN A 23 4.56 26.31 66.75
CA ASN A 23 5.65 25.34 66.85
C ASN A 23 5.39 24.01 66.14
N SER A 24 6.35 23.60 65.30
CA SER A 24 6.41 22.31 64.64
C SER A 24 6.72 21.19 65.65
N THR A 25 5.68 20.50 66.11
CA THR A 25 5.84 19.11 66.56
C THR A 25 5.71 18.23 65.32
N SER A 26 6.75 17.44 65.03
CA SER A 26 6.73 16.46 63.96
C SER A 26 5.74 15.35 64.31
N LEU A 27 4.46 15.55 63.98
CA LEU A 27 3.51 14.47 63.87
C LEU A 27 3.99 13.60 62.71
N GLY A 28 4.53 12.42 63.04
CA GLY A 28 4.72 11.36 62.06
C GLY A 28 3.34 10.92 61.61
N PHE A 29 2.85 11.53 60.53
CA PHE A 29 1.69 11.03 59.82
C PHE A 29 2.08 9.70 59.21
N ILE A 30 1.45 8.63 59.68
CA ILE A 30 1.47 7.35 58.98
C ILE A 30 0.63 7.60 57.73
N LEU A 31 1.30 7.74 56.59
CA LEU A 31 0.66 7.85 55.28
C LEU A 31 -0.38 6.72 55.18
N PRO A 32 -1.65 7.02 54.87
CA PRO A 32 -2.63 5.98 54.63
C PRO A 32 -2.09 5.06 53.52
N PRO A 33 -2.30 3.73 53.62
CA PRO A 33 -1.82 2.80 52.62
C PRO A 33 -2.35 3.24 51.25
N ILE A 34 -1.43 3.50 50.33
CA ILE A 34 -1.69 3.89 48.95
C ILE A 34 -2.81 2.98 48.41
N PRO A 35 -3.83 3.53 47.73
CA PRO A 35 -4.88 2.71 47.13
C PRO A 35 -4.24 1.63 46.27
N PRO A 36 -4.73 0.38 46.36
CA PRO A 36 -4.03 -0.75 45.81
C PRO A 36 -3.96 -0.59 44.29
N LEU A 37 -2.78 -0.85 43.73
CA LEU A 37 -2.53 -0.93 42.28
C LEU A 37 -3.54 -1.82 41.52
N GLU A 38 -4.29 -2.64 42.25
CA GLU A 38 -5.41 -3.43 41.74
C GLU A 38 -6.50 -2.59 41.07
N ALA A 39 -6.75 -1.34 41.51
CA ALA A 39 -7.69 -0.42 40.85
C ALA A 39 -7.17 0.08 39.49
N ALA A 40 -5.86 0.22 39.34
CA ALA A 40 -5.19 0.62 38.10
C ALA A 40 -5.21 -0.49 37.02
N ARG A 41 -5.79 -1.67 37.34
CA ARG A 41 -6.00 -2.75 36.36
C ARG A 41 -7.18 -2.52 35.42
N ASP A 42 -8.01 -1.51 35.68
CA ASP A 42 -9.02 -1.11 34.72
C ASP A 42 -8.37 -0.33 33.57
N CYS A 43 -8.19 -1.04 32.45
CA CYS A 43 -7.55 -0.53 31.26
C CYS A 43 -8.25 0.68 30.63
N GLU A 44 -9.55 0.88 30.86
CA GLU A 44 -10.28 2.01 30.27
C GLU A 44 -9.87 3.33 30.93
N TYR A 45 -9.81 3.37 32.26
CA TYR A 45 -9.48 4.59 33.00
C TYR A 45 -8.01 4.98 32.86
N THR A 46 -7.09 4.01 32.90
CA THR A 46 -5.66 4.28 32.72
C THR A 46 -5.36 4.76 31.31
N ALA A 47 -6.03 4.18 30.29
CA ALA A 47 -5.94 4.65 28.91
C ALA A 47 -6.42 6.10 28.74
N VAL A 48 -7.60 6.45 29.28
CA VAL A 48 -8.13 7.82 29.20
C VAL A 48 -7.20 8.81 29.88
N TRP A 49 -6.62 8.44 31.02
CA TRP A 49 -5.67 9.28 31.74
C TRP A 49 -4.38 9.52 30.94
N MET A 50 -3.80 8.48 30.35
CA MET A 50 -2.56 8.63 29.55
C MET A 50 -2.74 9.48 28.30
N VAL A 51 -3.96 9.51 27.73
CA VAL A 51 -4.28 10.33 26.56
C VAL A 51 -4.71 11.75 26.95
N ALA A 52 -5.05 12.00 28.22
CA ALA A 52 -5.53 13.29 28.67
C ALA A 52 -4.44 14.37 28.46
N PRO A 53 -4.72 15.41 27.65
CA PRO A 53 -3.73 16.34 27.13
C PRO A 53 -3.25 17.37 28.16
N ASN A 54 -3.44 17.10 29.45
CA ASN A 54 -2.94 17.90 30.56
C ASN A 54 -2.84 16.99 31.78
N MET A 55 -1.62 16.74 32.27
CA MET A 55 -1.39 16.25 33.63
C MET A 55 -1.66 17.38 34.64
N THR A 56 -2.84 17.98 34.57
CA THR A 56 -3.29 18.92 35.59
C THR A 56 -3.58 18.16 36.86
N VAL A 57 -3.44 18.83 38.00
CA VAL A 57 -3.82 18.25 39.29
C VAL A 57 -5.30 17.79 39.27
N ALA A 58 -6.14 18.47 38.50
CA ALA A 58 -7.54 18.07 38.29
C ALA A 58 -7.69 16.74 37.51
N SER A 59 -6.88 16.48 36.48
CA SER A 59 -6.95 15.20 35.74
C SER A 59 -6.41 14.02 36.55
N VAL A 60 -5.33 14.27 37.32
CA VAL A 60 -4.82 13.31 38.31
C VAL A 60 -5.88 13.07 39.39
N GLY A 61 -6.48 14.13 39.93
CA GLY A 61 -7.56 14.03 40.92
C GLY A 61 -8.78 13.27 40.43
N MET A 62 -9.23 13.49 39.19
CA MET A 62 -10.34 12.73 38.59
C MET A 62 -9.99 11.26 38.35
N MET A 63 -8.78 10.96 37.89
CA MET A 63 -8.31 9.57 37.75
C MET A 63 -8.32 8.86 39.10
N MET A 64 -7.80 9.54 40.11
CA MET A 64 -7.68 9.04 41.46
C MET A 64 -9.03 8.82 42.14
N ASP A 65 -9.97 9.75 41.97
CA ASP A 65 -11.34 9.60 42.46
C ASP A 65 -12.07 8.43 41.76
N ASN A 66 -11.87 8.28 40.44
CA ASN A 66 -12.40 7.14 39.69
C ASN A 66 -11.78 5.80 40.13
N MET A 67 -10.49 5.74 40.42
CA MET A 67 -9.81 4.54 40.94
C MET A 67 -10.19 4.20 42.39
N CYS A 68 -10.50 5.21 43.21
CA CYS A 68 -10.96 4.97 44.59
C CYS A 68 -12.40 4.50 44.64
N ASN A 69 -13.28 5.05 43.79
CA ASN A 69 -14.68 4.64 43.71
C ASN A 69 -14.87 3.17 43.30
N THR A 70 -13.87 2.52 42.71
CA THR A 70 -13.92 1.10 42.33
C THR A 70 -13.46 0.12 43.42
N THR A 71 -12.88 0.59 44.54
CA THR A 71 -12.20 -0.28 45.52
C THR A 71 -12.86 -0.43 46.89
N ASP A 72 -14.08 0.08 47.14
CA ASP A 72 -14.77 0.04 48.45
C ASP A 72 -13.93 0.61 49.63
N LYS A 73 -12.84 1.33 49.33
CA LYS A 73 -11.93 1.91 50.34
C LYS A 73 -12.36 3.32 50.72
N VAL A 74 -11.98 3.75 51.92
CA VAL A 74 -12.20 5.10 52.44
C VAL A 74 -11.63 6.12 51.46
N ASN A 75 -12.47 7.03 50.96
CA ASN A 75 -12.08 8.04 49.98
C ASN A 75 -10.96 8.93 50.55
N PRO A 76 -9.74 8.92 49.96
CA PRO A 76 -8.67 9.80 50.37
C PRO A 76 -9.07 11.27 50.19
N THR A 77 -8.66 12.11 51.14
CA THR A 77 -8.86 13.57 51.03
C THR A 77 -7.94 14.15 49.96
N TRP A 78 -8.29 15.32 49.43
CA TRP A 78 -7.45 16.06 48.47
C TRP A 78 -6.02 16.29 48.98
N GLU A 79 -5.87 16.53 50.29
CA GLU A 79 -4.56 16.74 50.93
C GLU A 79 -3.67 15.50 50.83
N ASN A 80 -4.23 14.30 51.08
CA ASN A 80 -3.49 13.04 50.95
C ASN A 80 -2.99 12.81 49.52
N TRP A 81 -3.77 13.22 48.51
CA TRP A 81 -3.37 13.10 47.12
C TRP A 81 -2.25 14.05 46.73
N MET A 82 -2.30 15.29 47.23
CA MET A 82 -1.23 16.26 47.00
C MET A 82 0.06 15.80 47.66
N GLU A 83 0.00 15.27 48.88
CA GLU A 83 1.15 14.72 49.58
C GLU A 83 1.77 13.54 48.81
N TRP A 84 0.95 12.59 48.35
CA TRP A 84 1.42 11.51 47.48
C TRP A 84 2.03 12.05 46.20
N PHE A 85 1.34 12.93 45.46
CA PHE A 85 1.81 13.44 44.17
C PHE A 85 3.17 14.14 44.24
N PHE A 86 3.48 14.79 45.37
CA PHE A 86 4.78 15.43 45.59
C PHE A 86 5.84 14.51 46.21
N SER A 87 5.45 13.35 46.74
CA SER A 87 6.36 12.33 47.25
C SER A 87 7.28 11.78 46.15
N ASP A 88 8.43 11.25 46.53
CA ASP A 88 9.34 10.62 45.56
C ASP A 88 8.78 9.28 45.04
N ASP A 89 7.97 8.58 45.86
CA ASP A 89 7.29 7.32 45.52
C ASP A 89 6.28 7.48 44.37
N ALA A 90 5.68 8.66 44.19
CA ALA A 90 4.71 8.88 43.11
C ALA A 90 5.32 8.74 41.72
N THR A 91 6.60 9.08 41.55
CA THR A 91 7.25 8.96 40.23
C THR A 91 7.40 7.48 39.84
N GLU A 92 7.92 6.65 40.76
CA GLU A 92 8.06 5.20 40.54
C GLU A 92 6.69 4.54 40.30
N LYS A 93 5.64 4.95 41.03
CA LYS A 93 4.30 4.41 40.85
C LYS A 93 3.63 4.85 39.55
N VAL A 94 3.85 6.09 39.11
CA VAL A 94 3.39 6.56 37.80
C VAL A 94 4.07 5.78 36.68
N ASP A 95 5.37 5.53 36.79
CA ASP A 95 6.11 4.71 35.83
C ASP A 95 5.58 3.26 35.80
N GLU A 96 5.27 2.67 36.97
CA GLU A 96 4.67 1.33 37.05
C GLU A 96 3.27 1.28 36.40
N ILE A 97 2.43 2.30 36.63
CA ILE A 97 1.11 2.41 35.98
C ILE A 97 1.25 2.59 34.46
N TYR A 98 2.24 3.39 34.04
CA TYR A 98 2.55 3.62 32.64
C TYR A 98 2.98 2.32 31.94
N ASP A 99 3.95 1.61 32.52
CA ASP A 99 4.45 0.33 32.02
C ASP A 99 3.35 -0.74 32.01
N PHE A 100 2.52 -0.78 33.06
CA PHE A 100 1.35 -1.66 33.11
C PHE A 100 0.35 -1.33 32.00
N THR A 101 0.05 -0.05 31.78
CA THR A 101 -0.91 0.37 30.76
C THR A 101 -0.40 0.03 29.37
N LEU A 102 0.88 0.28 29.10
CA LEU A 102 1.49 -0.05 27.81
C LEU A 102 1.62 -1.56 27.56
N SER A 103 1.86 -2.37 28.59
CA SER A 103 2.05 -3.83 28.45
C SER A 103 0.75 -4.63 28.49
N SER A 104 -0.20 -4.22 29.34
CA SER A 104 -1.41 -4.99 29.64
C SER A 104 -2.68 -4.35 29.08
N CYS A 105 -2.67 -3.03 28.84
CA CYS A 105 -3.84 -2.25 28.42
C CYS A 105 -3.64 -1.55 27.07
N THR A 106 -2.69 -2.00 26.25
CA THR A 106 -2.32 -1.35 24.99
C THR A 106 -3.53 -1.12 24.10
N GLN A 107 -4.44 -2.11 23.99
CA GLN A 107 -5.63 -1.96 23.15
C GLN A 107 -6.50 -0.79 23.61
N ALA A 108 -6.90 -0.74 24.89
CA ALA A 108 -7.72 0.33 25.42
C ALA A 108 -7.04 1.70 25.25
N PHE A 109 -5.72 1.75 25.49
CA PHE A 109 -4.91 2.95 25.26
C PHE A 109 -4.96 3.42 23.80
N CYS A 110 -4.79 2.51 22.86
CA CYS A 110 -4.81 2.82 21.43
C CYS A 110 -6.20 3.25 20.93
N GLU A 111 -7.27 2.72 21.50
CA GLU A 111 -8.64 3.13 21.18
C GLU A 111 -8.89 4.59 21.62
N GLN A 112 -8.35 5.01 22.76
CA GLN A 112 -8.52 6.37 23.28
C GLN A 112 -7.76 7.43 22.45
N LEU A 113 -6.68 7.06 21.76
CA LEU A 113 -5.94 7.97 20.88
C LEU A 113 -6.75 8.42 19.65
N LYS A 114 -7.89 7.78 19.37
CA LYS A 114 -8.81 8.12 18.26
C LYS A 114 -8.07 8.35 16.94
N TRP A 115 -7.08 7.51 16.66
CA TRP A 115 -6.30 7.62 15.43
C TRP A 115 -7.19 7.34 14.22
N GLU A 116 -7.13 8.24 13.23
CA GLU A 116 -7.88 8.13 11.98
C GLU A 116 -6.92 7.90 10.81
N GLY A 117 -6.98 6.70 10.23
CA GLY A 117 -6.27 6.39 9.00
C GLY A 117 -6.92 7.01 7.77
N ASN A 118 -6.16 7.11 6.69
CA ASN A 118 -6.69 7.56 5.41
C ASN A 118 -7.43 6.40 4.72
N ALA A 119 -8.77 6.42 4.82
CA ALA A 119 -9.63 5.41 4.23
C ALA A 119 -9.50 5.30 2.70
N ASP A 120 -9.18 6.39 1.99
CA ASP A 120 -9.04 6.36 0.52
C ASP A 120 -7.77 5.62 0.06
N LEU A 121 -6.85 5.37 0.99
CA LEU A 121 -5.57 4.72 0.72
C LEU A 121 -5.54 3.29 1.25
N ALA A 122 -5.88 3.11 2.53
CA ALA A 122 -5.78 1.82 3.22
C ALA A 122 -7.13 1.24 3.66
N GLY A 123 -8.25 1.87 3.25
CA GLY A 123 -9.58 1.42 3.63
C GLY A 123 -9.97 0.08 3.04
N ARG A 124 -11.08 -0.49 3.54
CA ARG A 124 -11.56 -1.82 3.14
C ARG A 124 -11.76 -1.98 1.63
N GLY A 125 -12.35 -0.98 0.97
CA GLY A 125 -12.57 -1.03 -0.48
C GLY A 125 -11.26 -1.02 -1.29
N MET A 126 -10.24 -0.28 -0.82
CA MET A 126 -8.91 -0.32 -1.44
C MET A 126 -8.24 -1.68 -1.26
N MET A 127 -8.35 -2.30 -0.08
CA MET A 127 -7.85 -3.66 0.12
C MET A 127 -8.49 -4.66 -0.85
N ILE A 128 -9.81 -4.62 -1.03
CA ILE A 128 -10.50 -5.46 -2.01
C ILE A 128 -9.97 -5.21 -3.42
N THR A 129 -9.71 -3.94 -3.77
CA THR A 129 -9.14 -3.56 -5.06
C THR A 129 -7.76 -4.18 -5.27
N TYR A 130 -6.87 -4.15 -4.27
CA TYR A 130 -5.55 -4.78 -4.37
C TYR A 130 -5.65 -6.30 -4.53
N TRP A 131 -6.51 -6.96 -3.74
CA TRP A 131 -6.75 -8.39 -3.88
C TRP A 131 -7.28 -8.76 -5.27
N LEU A 132 -8.20 -7.95 -5.80
CA LEU A 132 -8.74 -8.13 -7.15
C LEU A 132 -7.65 -7.95 -8.22
N GLU A 133 -6.84 -6.90 -8.12
CA GLU A 133 -5.74 -6.62 -9.05
C GLU A 133 -4.72 -7.77 -9.10
N VAL A 134 -4.22 -8.24 -7.95
CA VAL A 134 -3.28 -9.39 -7.86
C VAL A 134 -3.90 -10.65 -8.43
N SER A 135 -5.17 -10.90 -8.11
CA SER A 135 -5.88 -12.11 -8.55
C SER A 135 -6.04 -12.12 -10.07
N LEU A 136 -6.45 -10.99 -10.66
CA LEU A 136 -6.56 -10.84 -12.11
C LEU A 136 -5.18 -10.96 -12.79
N ALA A 137 -4.16 -10.26 -12.30
CA ALA A 137 -2.81 -10.35 -12.85
C ALA A 137 -2.27 -11.79 -12.81
N THR A 138 -2.46 -12.48 -11.69
CA THR A 138 -2.05 -13.88 -11.51
C THR A 138 -2.80 -14.80 -12.47
N PHE A 139 -4.12 -14.67 -12.55
CA PHE A 139 -4.96 -15.48 -13.42
C PHE A 139 -4.52 -15.36 -14.89
N TYR A 140 -4.38 -14.13 -15.39
CA TYR A 140 -3.94 -13.90 -16.77
C TYR A 140 -2.51 -14.38 -17.01
N ALA A 141 -1.59 -14.11 -16.07
CA ALA A 141 -0.20 -14.56 -16.18
C ALA A 141 -0.11 -16.08 -16.31
N VAL A 142 -0.84 -16.83 -15.47
CA VAL A 142 -0.87 -18.29 -15.51
C VAL A 142 -1.47 -18.81 -16.81
N VAL A 143 -2.61 -18.27 -17.26
CA VAL A 143 -3.25 -18.70 -18.51
C VAL A 143 -2.33 -18.47 -19.71
N ILE A 144 -1.75 -17.28 -19.85
CA ILE A 144 -0.90 -16.94 -20.99
C ILE A 144 0.44 -17.71 -20.92
N PHE A 145 1.00 -17.90 -19.73
CA PHE A 145 2.24 -18.68 -19.57
C PHE A 145 2.03 -20.16 -19.92
N THR A 146 0.91 -20.76 -19.49
CA THR A 146 0.58 -22.15 -19.85
C THR A 146 0.32 -22.31 -21.34
N ALA A 147 -0.30 -21.31 -21.99
CA ALA A 147 -0.46 -21.24 -23.43
C ALA A 147 0.88 -21.24 -24.16
N TRP A 148 1.83 -20.40 -23.71
CA TRP A 148 3.16 -20.32 -24.31
C TRP A 148 3.88 -21.66 -24.28
N ARG A 149 3.84 -22.36 -23.14
CA ARG A 149 4.46 -23.68 -22.97
C ARG A 149 3.73 -24.81 -23.72
N SER A 150 2.44 -24.63 -24.01
CA SER A 150 1.61 -25.67 -24.62
C SER A 150 1.70 -25.71 -26.14
N THR A 151 2.46 -24.82 -26.79
CA THR A 151 2.76 -24.91 -28.22
C THR A 151 3.49 -26.25 -28.49
N PRO A 152 2.82 -27.27 -29.08
CA PRO A 152 3.33 -28.62 -29.07
C PRO A 152 4.37 -28.78 -30.16
N THR A 153 5.62 -29.01 -29.77
CA THR A 153 6.58 -29.77 -30.58
C THR A 153 6.39 -31.28 -30.40
N VAL A 154 5.52 -31.72 -29.49
CA VAL A 154 5.35 -33.13 -29.10
C VAL A 154 4.01 -33.69 -29.61
N PRO A 155 4.00 -34.82 -30.35
CA PRO A 155 2.79 -35.41 -30.93
C PRO A 155 1.79 -35.91 -29.86
N VAL A 156 0.51 -35.77 -30.19
CA VAL A 156 -0.66 -35.86 -29.30
C VAL A 156 -0.97 -37.28 -28.76
N SER A 157 -0.32 -38.34 -29.27
CA SER A 157 -0.84 -39.71 -29.14
C SER A 157 -0.75 -40.35 -27.74
N ALA A 158 -0.06 -39.76 -26.76
CA ALA A 158 0.16 -40.40 -25.45
C ALA A 158 -0.50 -39.69 -24.24
N ARG A 159 -1.36 -38.68 -24.41
CA ARG A 159 -1.96 -37.95 -23.27
C ARG A 159 -3.18 -38.66 -22.67
N SER A 160 -3.12 -38.89 -21.37
CA SER A 160 -4.21 -39.40 -20.50
C SER A 160 -5.55 -38.69 -20.70
N ILE A 161 -6.65 -39.44 -20.63
CA ILE A 161 -8.06 -38.97 -20.78
C ILE A 161 -8.39 -37.80 -19.82
N ARG A 162 -7.83 -37.76 -18.61
CA ARG A 162 -8.07 -36.66 -17.64
C ARG A 162 -7.47 -35.33 -18.12
N SER A 163 -6.38 -35.37 -18.90
CA SER A 163 -5.78 -34.19 -19.51
C SER A 163 -6.64 -33.59 -20.63
N GLN A 164 -7.51 -34.37 -21.28
CA GLN A 164 -8.31 -33.88 -22.41
C GLN A 164 -9.37 -32.85 -21.98
N ARG A 165 -10.06 -33.05 -20.85
CA ARG A 165 -11.08 -32.09 -20.37
C ARG A 165 -10.48 -30.75 -19.99
N LEU A 166 -9.37 -30.75 -19.23
CA LEU A 166 -8.67 -29.52 -18.87
C LEU A 166 -8.14 -28.80 -20.11
N HIS A 167 -7.64 -29.56 -21.10
CA HIS A 167 -7.15 -28.97 -22.35
C HIS A 167 -8.27 -28.27 -23.12
N LYS A 168 -9.48 -28.84 -23.19
CA LYS A 168 -10.65 -28.19 -23.81
C LYS A 168 -11.01 -26.87 -23.12
N ILE A 169 -11.01 -26.84 -21.78
CA ILE A 169 -11.30 -25.61 -21.03
C ILE A 169 -10.20 -24.56 -21.26
N LEU A 170 -8.92 -24.96 -21.19
CA LEU A 170 -7.80 -24.06 -21.44
C LEU A 170 -7.82 -23.50 -22.88
N GLN A 171 -8.22 -24.31 -23.86
CA GLN A 171 -8.39 -23.85 -25.25
C GLN A 171 -9.48 -22.78 -25.41
N LEU A 172 -10.50 -22.75 -24.54
CA LEU A 172 -11.53 -21.70 -24.53
C LEU A 172 -11.07 -20.45 -23.76
N ILE A 173 -10.42 -20.65 -22.60
CA ILE A 173 -9.97 -19.55 -21.75
C ILE A 173 -8.79 -18.79 -22.37
N GLN A 174 -7.88 -19.50 -23.04
CA GLN A 174 -6.66 -18.90 -23.58
C GLN A 174 -6.95 -17.77 -24.58
N PRO A 175 -7.76 -17.94 -25.64
CA PRO A 175 -8.10 -16.86 -26.56
C PRO A 175 -8.75 -15.67 -25.86
N ALA A 176 -9.63 -15.93 -24.88
CA ALA A 176 -10.29 -14.89 -24.08
C ALA A 176 -9.31 -14.08 -23.24
N ALA A 177 -8.41 -14.76 -22.52
CA ALA A 177 -7.36 -14.10 -21.74
C ALA A 177 -6.40 -13.32 -22.63
N THR A 178 -5.92 -13.91 -23.73
CA THR A 178 -5.01 -13.21 -24.65
C THR A 178 -5.68 -12.02 -25.35
N GLY A 179 -6.96 -12.14 -25.69
CA GLY A 179 -7.71 -11.08 -26.37
C GLY A 179 -8.04 -9.89 -25.47
N SER A 180 -8.34 -10.15 -24.19
CA SER A 180 -8.66 -9.11 -23.20
C SER A 180 -7.45 -8.59 -22.41
N ALA A 181 -6.29 -9.25 -22.50
CA ALA A 181 -5.06 -8.85 -21.80
C ALA A 181 -4.62 -7.38 -22.05
N PRO A 182 -4.72 -6.82 -23.27
CA PRO A 182 -4.37 -5.42 -23.51
C PRO A 182 -5.22 -4.44 -22.69
N ALA A 183 -6.54 -4.66 -22.63
CA ALA A 183 -7.48 -3.84 -21.88
C ALA A 183 -7.25 -3.95 -20.37
N LEU A 184 -6.95 -5.16 -19.87
CA LEU A 184 -6.56 -5.36 -18.48
C LEU A 184 -5.28 -4.61 -18.13
N LEU A 185 -4.25 -4.73 -18.97
CA LEU A 185 -2.98 -4.04 -18.76
C LEU A 185 -3.13 -2.52 -18.84
N ASP A 186 -3.96 -1.99 -19.74
CA ASP A 186 -4.32 -0.57 -19.77
C ASP A 186 -4.95 -0.12 -18.45
N SER A 187 -5.88 -0.91 -17.91
CA SER A 187 -6.51 -0.63 -16.62
C SER A 187 -5.52 -0.65 -15.46
N MET A 188 -4.61 -1.63 -15.41
CA MET A 188 -3.56 -1.72 -14.40
C MET A 188 -2.57 -0.55 -14.48
N ILE A 189 -2.17 -0.14 -15.69
CA ILE A 189 -1.29 1.02 -15.88
C ILE A 189 -1.98 2.31 -15.43
N LEU A 190 -3.26 2.50 -15.76
CA LEU A 190 -4.01 3.66 -15.33
C LEU A 190 -4.18 3.68 -13.80
N PHE A 191 -4.51 2.55 -13.20
CA PHE A 191 -4.57 2.39 -11.75
C PHE A 191 -3.23 2.70 -11.08
N SER A 192 -2.13 2.17 -11.64
CA SER A 192 -0.77 2.45 -11.17
C SER A 192 -0.44 3.94 -11.15
N ILE A 193 -0.73 4.64 -12.26
CA ILE A 193 -0.54 6.10 -12.38
C ILE A 193 -1.37 6.85 -11.34
N ALA A 194 -2.65 6.49 -11.17
CA ALA A 194 -3.53 7.13 -10.19
C ALA A 194 -3.01 6.96 -8.76
N MET A 195 -2.58 5.74 -8.39
CA MET A 195 -2.01 5.46 -7.07
C MET A 195 -0.68 6.20 -6.83
N LEU A 196 0.18 6.28 -7.85
CA LEU A 196 1.43 7.05 -7.77
C LEU A 196 1.18 8.55 -7.63
N ALA A 197 0.20 9.10 -8.35
CA ALA A 197 -0.19 10.50 -8.25
C ALA A 197 -0.78 10.82 -6.86
N ALA A 198 -1.64 9.95 -6.33
CA ALA A 198 -2.20 10.08 -4.99
C ALA A 198 -1.09 10.04 -3.91
N ALA A 199 -0.13 9.12 -4.04
CA ALA A 199 1.00 9.03 -3.12
C ALA A 199 1.90 10.27 -3.20
N LEU A 200 2.17 10.77 -4.41
CA LEU A 200 2.94 11.99 -4.61
C LEU A 200 2.24 13.20 -3.97
N TYR A 201 0.93 13.32 -4.16
CA TYR A 201 0.13 14.38 -3.53
C TYR A 201 0.19 14.29 -2.00
N ALA A 202 0.05 13.09 -1.42
CA ALA A 202 0.12 12.88 0.02
C ALA A 202 1.48 13.32 0.60
N PHE A 203 2.59 12.91 -0.03
CA PHE A 203 3.92 13.33 0.42
C PHE A 203 4.20 14.80 0.17
N ALA A 204 3.80 15.36 -0.98
CA ALA A 204 3.96 16.77 -1.27
C ALA A 204 3.18 17.64 -0.28
N SER A 205 1.92 17.27 0.01
CA SER A 205 1.09 17.96 1.00
C SER A 205 1.73 17.94 2.39
N ALA A 206 2.20 16.78 2.85
CA ALA A 206 2.92 16.65 4.12
C ALA A 206 4.23 17.48 4.16
N HIS A 207 4.93 17.56 3.02
CA HIS A 207 6.15 18.35 2.89
C HIS A 207 5.88 19.85 2.98
N PHE A 208 4.90 20.36 2.22
CA PHE A 208 4.60 21.80 2.14
C PHE A 208 3.85 22.34 3.36
N THR A 209 2.99 21.55 3.99
CA THR A 209 2.30 21.96 5.24
C THR A 209 3.23 21.96 6.45
N GLY A 210 4.37 21.27 6.37
CA GLY A 210 5.33 21.14 7.46
C GLY A 210 4.86 20.25 8.62
N GLN A 211 3.68 19.65 8.52
CA GLN A 211 3.11 18.74 9.54
C GLN A 211 3.85 17.40 9.59
N GLY A 212 4.65 17.08 8.56
CA GLY A 212 5.27 15.77 8.43
C GLY A 212 4.23 14.69 8.15
N MET A 213 4.67 13.44 8.07
CA MET A 213 3.79 12.29 7.91
C MET A 213 4.16 11.28 8.99
N THR A 214 3.16 10.75 9.66
CA THR A 214 3.35 9.70 10.67
C THR A 214 3.80 8.39 10.03
N SER A 215 4.48 7.52 10.77
CA SER A 215 4.87 6.19 10.26
C SER A 215 3.65 5.37 9.80
N ALA A 216 2.54 5.46 10.53
CA ALA A 216 1.29 4.81 10.17
C ALA A 216 0.63 5.37 8.89
N GLU A 217 0.87 6.64 8.53
CA GLU A 217 0.42 7.21 7.24
C GLU A 217 1.44 6.92 6.13
N TRP A 218 2.74 7.03 6.42
CA TRP A 218 3.84 6.87 5.46
C TRP A 218 3.92 5.46 4.89
N ILE A 219 3.76 4.45 5.74
CA ILE A 219 3.85 3.04 5.36
C ILE A 219 2.80 2.66 4.29
N PRO A 220 1.49 2.91 4.49
CA PRO A 220 0.49 2.67 3.45
C PRO A 220 0.75 3.46 2.17
N VAL A 221 1.10 4.76 2.28
CA VAL A 221 1.37 5.62 1.11
C VAL A 221 2.46 5.01 0.24
N LEU A 222 3.58 4.61 0.85
CA LEU A 222 4.70 4.00 0.14
C LEU A 222 4.37 2.59 -0.37
N PHE A 223 3.66 1.79 0.43
CA PHE A 223 3.20 0.46 0.04
C PHE A 223 2.42 0.53 -1.26
N MET A 224 1.38 1.37 -1.33
CA MET A 224 0.51 1.41 -2.50
C MET A 224 1.24 1.86 -3.75
N ALA A 225 2.09 2.89 -3.63
CA ALA A 225 2.92 3.37 -4.72
C ALA A 225 3.84 2.28 -5.28
N SER A 226 4.41 1.46 -4.40
CA SER A 226 5.31 0.37 -4.79
C SER A 226 4.51 -0.79 -5.38
N PHE A 227 3.46 -1.23 -4.67
CA PHE A 227 2.63 -2.36 -5.02
C PHE A 227 1.92 -2.16 -6.36
N SER A 228 1.34 -0.99 -6.62
CA SER A 228 0.57 -0.72 -7.85
C SER A 228 1.40 -0.79 -9.14
N THR A 229 2.72 -0.82 -9.04
CA THR A 229 3.60 -0.98 -10.20
C THR A 229 3.83 -2.45 -10.56
N LEU A 230 3.72 -3.38 -9.62
CA LEU A 230 4.09 -4.78 -9.84
C LEU A 230 3.10 -5.56 -10.75
N PRO A 231 1.77 -5.46 -10.58
CA PRO A 231 0.80 -6.09 -11.47
C PRO A 231 0.97 -5.70 -12.95
N PRO A 232 1.04 -4.40 -13.34
CA PRO A 232 1.24 -4.03 -14.73
C PRO A 232 2.60 -4.49 -15.27
N VAL A 233 3.65 -4.55 -14.44
CA VAL A 233 4.94 -5.13 -14.84
C VAL A 233 4.79 -6.60 -15.19
N LEU A 234 4.20 -7.40 -14.30
CA LEU A 234 3.96 -8.82 -14.53
C LEU A 234 3.18 -9.03 -15.84
N MET A 235 2.09 -8.28 -16.01
CA MET A 235 1.25 -8.38 -17.21
C MET A 235 1.98 -7.95 -18.48
N GLN A 236 2.76 -6.87 -18.43
CA GLN A 236 3.60 -6.41 -19.53
C GLN A 236 4.65 -7.45 -19.94
N CYS A 237 5.16 -8.23 -18.99
CA CYS A 237 6.10 -9.30 -19.29
C CYS A 237 5.46 -10.49 -19.99
N VAL A 238 4.21 -10.81 -19.65
CA VAL A 238 3.53 -12.00 -20.15
C VAL A 238 2.77 -11.72 -21.47
N ALA A 239 2.19 -10.53 -21.66
CA ALA A 239 1.29 -10.22 -22.78
C ALA A 239 1.97 -9.83 -24.12
N GLN A 240 3.11 -10.42 -24.49
CA GLN A 240 3.88 -10.02 -25.69
C GLN A 240 3.16 -10.27 -27.04
N PRO A 241 3.48 -9.49 -28.12
CA PRO A 241 3.81 -8.07 -28.20
C PRO A 241 2.55 -7.20 -28.40
N MET A 242 2.50 -6.07 -27.70
CA MET A 242 1.33 -5.20 -27.71
C MET A 242 1.25 -4.26 -28.92
N TRP A 243 0.01 -3.93 -29.27
CA TRP A 243 -0.33 -2.93 -30.26
C TRP A 243 0.02 -1.56 -29.67
N ARG A 244 0.86 -0.77 -30.37
CA ARG A 244 1.34 0.59 -29.99
C ARG A 244 2.54 0.64 -29.01
N PRO A 245 3.72 0.13 -29.40
CA PRO A 245 4.91 0.13 -28.54
C PRO A 245 5.33 1.53 -28.08
N LYS A 246 5.22 2.56 -28.95
CA LYS A 246 5.60 3.95 -28.61
C LYS A 246 4.79 4.53 -27.46
N PHE A 247 3.47 4.31 -27.48
CA PHE A 247 2.57 4.80 -26.45
C PHE A 247 2.86 4.11 -25.11
N ARG A 248 3.10 2.79 -25.15
CA ARG A 248 3.50 2.01 -23.96
C ARG A 248 4.82 2.51 -23.38
N THR A 249 5.82 2.79 -24.21
CA THR A 249 7.09 3.38 -23.75
C THR A 249 6.85 4.72 -23.05
N CYS A 250 5.99 5.58 -23.60
CA CYS A 250 5.65 6.86 -22.98
C CYS A 250 4.99 6.67 -21.60
N GLN A 251 4.04 5.74 -21.47
CA GLN A 251 3.41 5.39 -20.18
C GLN A 251 4.43 4.89 -19.16
N TRP A 252 5.37 4.01 -19.55
CA TRP A 252 6.40 3.50 -18.65
C TRP A 252 7.42 4.56 -18.23
N ILE A 253 7.80 5.47 -19.13
CA ILE A 253 8.62 6.64 -18.77
C ILE A 253 7.88 7.48 -17.73
N PHE A 254 6.59 7.76 -17.96
CA PHE A 254 5.78 8.54 -17.03
C PHE A 254 5.65 7.87 -15.66
N ILE A 255 5.38 6.56 -15.61
CA ILE A 255 5.39 5.76 -14.37
C ILE A 255 6.76 5.86 -13.69
N GLY A 256 7.86 5.70 -14.43
CA GLY A 256 9.21 5.80 -13.89
C GLY A 256 9.51 7.16 -13.26
N LEU A 257 9.06 8.25 -13.89
CA LEU A 257 9.17 9.60 -13.34
C LEU A 257 8.35 9.77 -12.06
N LEU A 258 7.12 9.25 -12.03
CA LEU A 258 6.27 9.31 -10.84
C LEU A 258 6.83 8.46 -9.69
N VAL A 259 7.32 7.25 -9.95
CA VAL A 259 7.98 6.39 -8.96
C VAL A 259 9.20 7.10 -8.36
N ALA A 260 10.05 7.69 -9.22
CA ALA A 260 11.20 8.45 -8.76
C ALA A 260 10.77 9.66 -7.89
N ALA A 261 9.78 10.42 -8.33
CA ALA A 261 9.25 11.56 -7.57
C ALA A 261 8.70 11.12 -6.20
N VAL A 262 7.85 10.10 -6.15
CA VAL A 262 7.30 9.56 -4.90
C VAL A 262 8.42 9.13 -3.96
N HIS A 263 9.45 8.42 -4.43
CA HIS A 263 10.55 8.01 -3.57
C HIS A 263 11.46 9.15 -3.11
N ILE A 264 11.67 10.19 -3.95
CA ILE A 264 12.39 11.40 -3.56
C ILE A 264 11.59 12.13 -2.47
N PHE A 265 10.29 12.36 -2.68
CA PHE A 265 9.45 13.01 -1.69
C PHE A 265 9.34 12.19 -0.39
N ALA A 266 9.17 10.87 -0.48
CA ALA A 266 9.17 9.99 0.69
C ALA A 266 10.50 10.02 1.46
N ALA A 267 11.62 10.30 0.77
CA ALA A 267 12.93 10.49 1.39
C ALA A 267 13.07 11.83 2.12
N THR A 268 12.53 12.89 1.51
CA THR A 268 12.68 14.28 1.98
C THR A 268 11.60 14.69 2.97
N THR A 269 10.48 13.98 3.02
CA THR A 269 9.52 14.04 4.13
C THR A 269 10.17 13.39 5.35
N VAL A 270 11.02 14.16 6.02
CA VAL A 270 11.65 13.78 7.28
C VAL A 270 10.56 13.51 8.32
N SER A 271 10.65 12.36 9.00
CA SER A 271 9.78 12.09 10.16
C SER A 271 9.88 13.28 11.13
N PRO A 272 8.76 13.85 11.59
CA PRO A 272 8.78 15.00 12.49
C PRO A 272 9.64 14.78 13.74
N GLU A 273 9.81 13.54 14.19
CA GLU A 273 10.70 13.13 15.28
C GLU A 273 12.17 13.49 15.00
N ILE A 274 12.68 13.12 13.82
CA ILE A 274 14.07 13.41 13.43
C ILE A 274 14.28 14.91 13.29
N ARG A 275 13.28 15.65 12.81
CA ARG A 275 13.36 17.12 12.71
C ARG A 275 13.44 17.79 14.09
N LYS A 276 12.73 17.27 15.09
CA LYS A 276 12.80 17.75 16.48
C LYS A 276 14.17 17.44 17.09
N HIS A 277 14.70 16.23 16.93
CA HIS A 277 16.03 15.88 17.41
C HIS A 277 17.15 16.67 16.73
N ALA A 278 17.03 16.92 15.42
CA ALA A 278 18.05 17.67 14.66
C ALA A 278 18.08 19.17 15.02
N LYS A 279 16.93 19.79 15.34
CA LYS A 279 16.90 21.20 15.74
C LYS A 279 17.43 21.46 17.14
N ASN A 280 17.33 20.48 18.04
CA ASN A 280 17.70 20.67 19.44
C ASN A 280 19.18 20.38 19.76
N GLY A 281 20.02 20.09 18.75
CA GLY A 281 21.48 20.20 18.87
C GLY A 281 22.17 19.31 19.92
N GLY A 282 21.48 18.32 20.51
CA GLY A 282 22.05 17.47 21.55
C GLY A 282 21.12 16.33 21.93
N LEU A 283 21.70 15.14 22.09
CA LEU A 283 21.01 13.89 22.44
C LEU A 283 20.55 13.83 23.91
N GLY A 284 20.48 14.95 24.62
CA GLY A 284 20.22 15.00 26.05
C GLY A 284 19.29 16.15 26.37
N GLU A 285 18.24 15.82 27.13
CA GLU A 285 17.20 16.73 27.63
C GLU A 285 16.17 17.16 26.59
N VAL A 286 15.14 16.32 26.45
CA VAL A 286 13.81 16.79 26.04
C VAL A 286 13.38 17.86 27.05
N TYR A 287 13.53 19.12 26.66
CA TYR A 287 13.24 20.29 27.48
C TYR A 287 11.77 20.28 27.94
N TYR A 288 11.55 19.99 29.22
CA TYR A 288 10.35 20.33 30.00
C TYR A 288 10.33 21.82 30.41
N ARG A 289 10.94 22.71 29.61
CA ARG A 289 11.10 24.13 29.95
C ARG A 289 10.09 24.93 29.16
N ASP A 290 9.24 25.66 29.89
CA ASP A 290 8.14 26.52 29.47
C ASP A 290 6.80 25.81 29.22
N GLY A 291 6.08 25.53 30.31
CA GLY A 291 4.67 25.87 30.58
C GLY A 291 3.54 25.35 29.68
N ASP A 292 3.77 25.18 28.38
CA ASP A 292 2.80 24.72 27.40
C ASP A 292 3.23 23.34 26.89
N VAL A 293 3.04 22.32 27.73
CA VAL A 293 3.09 20.93 27.26
C VAL A 293 1.85 20.71 26.40
N LYS A 294 1.89 21.19 25.15
CA LYS A 294 1.02 20.65 24.12
C LYS A 294 1.42 19.19 23.98
N PHE A 295 0.56 18.31 24.49
CA PHE A 295 0.75 16.89 24.31
C PHE A 295 1.05 16.63 22.84
N PRO A 296 2.08 15.82 22.54
CA PRO A 296 2.42 15.51 21.16
C PRO A 296 1.16 15.06 20.44
N ASP A 297 0.91 15.61 19.24
CA ASP A 297 -0.24 15.25 18.40
C ASP A 297 -0.51 13.75 18.55
N GLY A 298 -1.71 13.34 18.99
CA GLY A 298 -1.99 11.94 19.38
C GLY A 298 -1.62 10.90 18.30
N LYS A 299 -1.43 11.35 17.06
CA LYS A 299 -0.84 10.57 15.96
C LYS A 299 0.60 10.07 16.21
N ASN A 300 1.46 10.85 16.86
CA ASN A 300 2.85 10.44 17.13
C ASN A 300 2.88 9.38 18.23
N THR A 301 2.16 9.62 19.33
CA THR A 301 1.98 8.65 20.43
C THR A 301 1.39 7.34 19.91
N TYR A 302 0.45 7.41 18.98
CA TYR A 302 -0.08 6.21 18.32
C TYR A 302 1.00 5.43 17.55
N ASN A 303 1.91 6.09 16.83
CA ASN A 303 2.96 5.36 16.13
C ASN A 303 3.90 4.64 17.09
N GLU A 304 4.27 5.30 18.18
CA GLU A 304 5.27 4.79 19.11
C GLU A 304 4.76 3.55 19.85
N TYR A 305 3.52 3.59 20.34
CA TYR A 305 3.00 2.54 21.23
C TYR A 305 1.96 1.62 20.57
N CYS A 306 1.23 2.11 19.57
CA CYS A 306 0.08 1.40 18.98
C CYS A 306 0.33 0.88 17.57
N SER A 307 1.35 1.38 16.87
CA SER A 307 1.66 0.82 15.55
C SER A 307 2.27 -0.56 15.74
N ALA A 308 1.47 -1.58 15.43
CA ALA A 308 1.88 -2.98 15.49
C ALA A 308 3.24 -3.18 14.84
N ALA A 309 4.13 -3.94 15.50
CA ALA A 309 5.52 -4.24 15.11
C ALA A 309 5.77 -4.06 13.60
N THR A 310 6.20 -2.85 13.24
CA THR A 310 6.33 -2.44 11.84
C THR A 310 7.63 -2.92 11.21
N GLU A 311 8.53 -3.54 11.98
CA GLU A 311 9.86 -3.96 11.53
C GLU A 311 9.87 -4.79 10.24
N PRO A 312 9.13 -5.90 10.10
CA PRO A 312 9.16 -6.69 8.86
C PRO A 312 8.66 -5.89 7.66
N LEU A 313 7.65 -5.04 7.85
CA LEU A 313 7.11 -4.19 6.80
C LEU A 313 8.08 -3.06 6.43
N GLN A 314 8.75 -2.44 7.40
CA GLN A 314 9.78 -1.43 7.16
C GLN A 314 10.98 -2.01 6.42
N ILE A 315 11.47 -3.18 6.82
CA ILE A 315 12.58 -3.88 6.13
C ILE A 315 12.16 -4.17 4.69
N THR A 316 10.96 -4.71 4.50
CA THR A 316 10.43 -5.02 3.17
C THR A 316 10.32 -3.74 2.31
N LEU A 317 9.74 -2.66 2.83
CA LEU A 317 9.63 -1.39 2.12
C LEU A 317 10.99 -0.77 1.78
N LYS A 318 12.01 -0.91 2.65
CA LYS A 318 13.38 -0.47 2.35
C LYS A 318 13.99 -1.24 1.18
N VAL A 319 13.81 -2.55 1.13
CA VAL A 319 14.25 -3.38 -0.02
C VAL A 319 13.53 -2.97 -1.29
N PHE A 320 12.20 -2.80 -1.23
CA PHE A 320 11.39 -2.39 -2.38
C PHE A 320 11.70 -1.00 -2.91
N ARG A 321 12.05 -0.07 -2.03
CA ARG A 321 12.46 1.28 -2.40
C ARG A 321 13.65 1.30 -3.37
N ILE A 322 14.52 0.30 -3.29
CA ILE A 322 15.66 0.15 -4.20
C ILE A 322 15.25 -0.71 -5.42
N ALA A 323 14.51 -1.79 -5.19
CA ALA A 323 14.16 -2.74 -6.23
C ALA A 323 13.16 -2.17 -7.27
N ALA A 324 12.15 -1.42 -6.85
CA ALA A 324 11.09 -0.94 -7.76
C ALA A 324 11.63 0.03 -8.84
N PRO A 325 12.42 1.08 -8.52
CA PRO A 325 13.05 1.91 -9.55
C PRO A 325 13.96 1.11 -10.49
N ALA A 326 14.69 0.13 -9.97
CA ALA A 326 15.56 -0.72 -10.78
C ALA A 326 14.76 -1.56 -11.78
N VAL A 327 13.66 -2.19 -11.34
CA VAL A 327 12.76 -2.97 -12.20
C VAL A 327 12.14 -2.09 -13.28
N VAL A 328 11.62 -0.90 -12.92
CA VAL A 328 11.05 0.03 -13.91
C VAL A 328 12.12 0.51 -14.91
N GLY A 329 13.33 0.80 -14.44
CA GLY A 329 14.47 1.15 -15.30
C GLY A 329 14.82 0.03 -16.29
N ILE A 330 14.89 -1.22 -15.83
CA ILE A 330 15.12 -2.40 -16.68
C ILE A 330 14.03 -2.52 -17.75
N LEU A 331 12.76 -2.27 -17.41
CA LEU A 331 11.66 -2.31 -18.39
C LEU A 331 11.74 -1.20 -19.42
N ILE A 332 12.07 0.02 -19.01
CA ILE A 332 12.26 1.14 -19.95
C ILE A 332 13.35 0.77 -20.95
N ILE A 333 14.50 0.26 -20.48
CA ILE A 333 15.61 -0.18 -21.33
C ILE A 333 15.15 -1.31 -22.26
N ALA A 334 14.48 -2.34 -21.73
CA ALA A 334 13.99 -3.47 -22.51
C ALA A 334 12.91 -3.10 -23.56
N CYS A 335 12.22 -1.98 -23.35
CA CYS A 335 11.22 -1.45 -24.28
C CYS A 335 11.82 -0.58 -25.40
N LEU A 336 13.10 -0.20 -25.32
CA LEU A 336 13.72 0.62 -26.37
C LEU A 336 13.87 -0.18 -27.68
N PRO A 337 13.56 0.43 -28.84
CA PRO A 337 13.61 -0.23 -30.15
C PRO A 337 15.04 -0.48 -30.67
N TRP A 338 16.06 0.02 -29.98
CA TRP A 338 17.46 0.07 -30.43
C TRP A 338 18.13 -1.32 -30.60
N GLU A 339 17.64 -2.34 -29.90
CA GLU A 339 18.36 -3.61 -29.77
C GLU A 339 18.13 -4.64 -30.88
N ARG A 340 17.44 -4.29 -31.98
CA ARG A 340 17.21 -5.23 -33.10
C ARG A 340 18.49 -5.67 -33.84
N ARG A 341 19.66 -5.11 -33.51
CA ARG A 341 20.91 -5.35 -34.24
C ARG A 341 21.70 -6.59 -33.80
N PHE A 342 21.47 -7.14 -32.60
CA PHE A 342 22.30 -8.22 -32.06
C PHE A 342 21.49 -9.46 -31.65
N HIS A 343 21.90 -10.65 -32.12
CA HIS A 343 21.21 -11.92 -31.84
C HIS A 343 21.25 -12.31 -30.35
N TRP A 344 22.39 -12.12 -29.68
CA TRP A 344 22.54 -12.43 -28.24
C TRP A 344 21.61 -11.59 -27.36
N ALA A 345 21.29 -10.36 -27.78
CA ALA A 345 20.36 -9.48 -27.08
C ALA A 345 18.94 -10.07 -27.03
N LYS A 346 18.54 -10.86 -28.04
CA LYS A 346 17.22 -11.54 -28.05
C LYS A 346 17.08 -12.59 -26.94
N VAL A 347 18.13 -13.39 -26.72
CA VAL A 347 18.15 -14.42 -25.68
C VAL A 347 18.18 -13.78 -24.29
N LEU A 348 19.07 -12.81 -24.10
CA LEU A 348 19.17 -12.07 -22.84
C LEU A 348 17.86 -11.38 -22.50
N ARG A 349 17.25 -10.71 -23.48
CA ARG A 349 15.93 -10.09 -23.34
C ARG A 349 14.90 -11.11 -22.89
N SER A 350 14.78 -12.26 -23.56
CA SER A 350 13.82 -13.30 -23.17
C SER A 350 14.03 -13.76 -21.71
N ALA A 351 15.28 -13.95 -21.29
CA ALA A 351 15.60 -14.32 -19.92
C ALA A 351 15.20 -13.21 -18.93
N ILE A 352 15.54 -11.94 -19.22
CA ILE A 352 15.19 -10.78 -18.41
C ILE A 352 13.67 -10.66 -18.23
N TRP A 353 12.89 -10.87 -19.29
CA TRP A 353 11.43 -10.81 -19.22
C TRP A 353 10.85 -11.88 -18.29
N VAL A 354 11.34 -13.11 -18.38
CA VAL A 354 10.89 -14.22 -17.51
C VAL A 354 11.31 -13.99 -16.06
N ILE A 355 12.56 -13.57 -15.83
CA ILE A 355 13.06 -13.28 -14.48
C ILE A 355 12.25 -12.13 -13.86
N THR A 356 12.03 -11.04 -14.61
CA THR A 356 11.22 -9.90 -14.14
C THR A 356 9.79 -10.32 -13.83
N ALA A 357 9.17 -11.17 -14.67
CA ALA A 357 7.83 -11.68 -14.40
C ALA A 357 7.78 -12.49 -13.09
N ILE A 358 8.74 -13.39 -12.86
CA ILE A 358 8.82 -14.21 -11.63
C ILE A 358 9.03 -13.31 -10.41
N LEU A 359 9.97 -12.37 -10.49
CA LEU A 359 10.25 -11.44 -9.39
C LEU A 359 9.03 -10.57 -9.06
N SER A 360 8.35 -10.01 -10.06
CA SER A 360 7.14 -9.21 -9.86
C SER A 360 6.00 -10.04 -9.27
N PHE A 361 5.83 -11.29 -9.72
CA PHE A 361 4.85 -12.21 -9.15
C PHE A 361 5.08 -12.47 -7.66
N ILE A 362 6.31 -12.88 -7.29
CA ILE A 362 6.66 -13.16 -5.89
C ILE A 362 6.52 -11.90 -5.03
N SER A 363 7.03 -10.78 -5.55
CA SER A 363 7.02 -9.47 -4.88
C SER A 363 5.62 -8.98 -4.57
N MET A 364 4.72 -9.06 -5.56
CA MET A 364 3.33 -8.60 -5.47
C MET A 364 2.58 -9.34 -4.37
N TRP A 365 2.66 -10.67 -4.35
CA TRP A 365 2.02 -11.51 -3.33
C TRP A 365 2.63 -11.32 -1.93
N THR A 366 3.96 -11.21 -1.85
CA THR A 366 4.67 -10.97 -0.58
C THR A 366 4.26 -9.65 0.04
N LEU A 367 4.28 -8.57 -0.75
CA LEU A 367 3.86 -7.24 -0.31
C LEU A 367 2.41 -7.24 0.15
N LEU A 368 1.49 -7.76 -0.66
CA LEU A 368 0.07 -7.80 -0.30
C LEU A 368 -0.17 -8.58 1.00
N SER A 369 0.53 -9.70 1.19
CA SER A 369 0.39 -10.53 2.39
C SER A 369 0.90 -9.81 3.64
N ILE A 370 2.09 -9.21 3.59
CA ILE A 370 2.66 -8.46 4.72
C ILE A 370 1.79 -7.25 5.04
N PHE A 371 1.33 -6.51 4.03
CA PHE A 371 0.46 -5.36 4.23
C PHE A 371 -0.91 -5.75 4.78
N SER A 372 -1.48 -6.87 4.33
CA SER A 372 -2.74 -7.41 4.88
C SER A 372 -2.58 -7.80 6.35
N ALA A 373 -1.46 -8.41 6.73
CA ALA A 373 -1.15 -8.74 8.13
C ALA A 373 -0.97 -7.47 8.98
N TYR A 374 -0.27 -6.46 8.46
CA TYR A 374 -0.13 -5.16 9.10
C TYR A 374 -1.48 -4.47 9.32
N ARG A 375 -2.32 -4.42 8.27
CA ARG A 375 -3.69 -3.89 8.30
C ARG A 375 -4.56 -4.62 9.33
N TRP A 376 -4.48 -5.94 9.36
CA TRP A 376 -5.19 -6.76 10.33
C TRP A 376 -4.78 -6.38 11.75
N SER A 377 -3.48 -6.30 12.02
CA SER A 377 -2.98 -5.92 13.33
C SER A 377 -3.40 -4.49 13.73
N GLN A 378 -3.30 -3.53 12.81
CA GLN A 378 -3.79 -2.16 13.05
C GLN A 378 -5.29 -2.12 13.36
N SER A 379 -6.08 -2.98 12.71
CA SER A 379 -7.54 -3.03 12.93
C SER A 379 -7.94 -3.57 14.30
N ILE A 380 -7.07 -4.34 14.95
CA ILE A 380 -7.28 -4.84 16.31
C ILE A 380 -7.02 -3.71 17.33
N HIS A 381 -5.99 -2.89 17.12
CA HIS A 381 -5.59 -1.85 18.08
C HIS A 381 -6.40 -0.54 17.97
N SER A 382 -6.94 -0.23 16.79
CA SER A 382 -7.60 1.07 16.53
C SER A 382 -9.08 1.15 16.94
N GLY A 383 -9.66 0.07 17.45
CA GLY A 383 -11.03 0.04 17.97
C GLY A 383 -12.14 0.36 16.97
N ALA A 384 -13.30 0.77 17.51
CA ALA A 384 -14.47 1.16 16.73
C ALA A 384 -14.38 2.56 16.10
N SER A 385 -13.52 3.43 16.63
CA SER A 385 -13.28 4.80 16.13
C SER A 385 -12.59 4.84 14.76
N ASN A 386 -12.03 3.73 14.30
CA ASN A 386 -11.30 3.69 13.05
C ASN A 386 -12.20 3.92 11.82
N LYS A 387 -12.07 5.10 11.21
CA LYS A 387 -12.78 5.50 9.98
C LYS A 387 -12.38 4.69 8.73
N GLU A 388 -11.31 3.90 8.77
CA GLU A 388 -10.92 3.01 7.64
C GLU A 388 -11.97 1.94 7.30
N ARG A 389 -12.96 1.73 8.19
CA ARG A 389 -14.09 0.83 7.95
C ARG A 389 -15.12 1.43 6.98
N ALA A 390 -15.12 2.74 6.77
CA ALA A 390 -16.05 3.42 5.88
C ALA A 390 -15.68 3.20 4.40
N TRP A 391 -16.71 3.06 3.57
CA TRP A 391 -16.56 3.04 2.12
C TRP A 391 -16.48 4.47 1.59
N GLY A 392 -15.38 4.77 0.89
CA GLY A 392 -15.22 6.04 0.17
C GLY A 392 -15.73 5.94 -1.28
N PHE A 393 -16.16 7.05 -1.86
CA PHE A 393 -16.55 7.10 -3.29
C PHE A 393 -15.39 6.67 -4.19
N GLY A 394 -14.15 7.09 -3.88
CA GLY A 394 -12.96 6.69 -4.61
C GLY A 394 -12.72 5.18 -4.63
N GLN A 395 -13.09 4.47 -3.56
CA GLN A 395 -12.96 3.01 -3.49
C GLN A 395 -13.92 2.28 -4.44
N ILE A 396 -15.15 2.78 -4.56
CA ILE A 396 -16.14 2.22 -5.50
C ILE A 396 -15.68 2.46 -6.94
N LEU A 397 -15.16 3.65 -7.23
CA LEU A 397 -14.60 3.97 -8.54
C LEU A 397 -13.40 3.07 -8.88
N ALA A 398 -12.55 2.79 -7.90
CA ALA A 398 -11.40 1.88 -8.06
C ALA A 398 -11.83 0.45 -8.41
N LEU A 399 -12.96 -0.03 -7.89
CA LEU A 399 -13.54 -1.32 -8.29
C LEU A 399 -14.13 -1.28 -9.70
N ALA A 400 -14.79 -0.18 -10.06
CA ALA A 400 -15.40 -0.01 -11.37
C ALA A 400 -14.38 -0.06 -12.52
N GLN A 401 -13.12 0.32 -12.25
CA GLN A 401 -12.02 0.26 -13.23
C GLN A 401 -11.81 -1.14 -13.83
N TRP A 402 -12.15 -2.21 -13.12
CA TRP A 402 -11.93 -3.59 -13.57
C TRP A 402 -13.07 -4.13 -14.44
N ILE A 403 -14.24 -3.48 -14.41
CA ILE A 403 -15.45 -3.95 -15.10
C ILE A 403 -15.23 -4.10 -16.61
N PRO A 404 -14.65 -3.13 -17.35
CA PRO A 404 -14.47 -3.27 -18.78
C PRO A 404 -13.63 -4.49 -19.16
N SER A 405 -12.50 -4.72 -18.48
CA SER A 405 -11.62 -5.86 -18.76
C SER A 405 -12.29 -7.20 -18.45
N MET A 406 -13.07 -7.27 -17.37
CA MET A 406 -13.85 -8.46 -17.03
C MET A 406 -14.97 -8.70 -18.05
N ALA A 407 -15.65 -7.64 -18.50
CA ALA A 407 -16.69 -7.74 -19.51
C ALA A 407 -16.13 -8.24 -20.85
N ASP A 408 -14.99 -7.71 -21.30
CA ASP A 408 -14.31 -8.18 -22.52
C ASP A 408 -13.91 -9.66 -22.41
N PHE A 409 -13.35 -10.06 -21.27
CA PHE A 409 -13.00 -11.46 -21.01
C PHE A 409 -14.23 -12.36 -21.11
N VAL A 410 -15.31 -12.01 -20.42
CA VAL A 410 -16.55 -12.79 -20.39
C VAL A 410 -17.18 -12.84 -21.78
N PHE A 411 -17.20 -11.73 -22.51
CA PHE A 411 -17.74 -11.66 -23.86
C PHE A 411 -16.96 -12.58 -24.82
N ILE A 412 -15.63 -12.48 -24.84
CA ILE A 412 -14.79 -13.34 -25.69
C ILE A 412 -14.92 -14.81 -25.29
N PHE A 413 -15.03 -15.09 -23.99
CA PHE A 413 -15.19 -16.46 -23.49
C PHE A 413 -16.48 -17.11 -24.00
N PHE A 414 -17.60 -16.39 -24.04
CA PHE A 414 -18.88 -16.94 -24.48
C PHE A 414 -19.10 -16.90 -26.00
N TYR A 415 -18.71 -15.81 -26.67
CA TYR A 415 -18.99 -15.59 -28.09
C TYR A 415 -17.82 -15.92 -29.02
N GLY A 416 -16.66 -16.27 -28.46
CA GLY A 416 -15.44 -16.55 -29.20
C GLY A 416 -14.63 -15.29 -29.53
N SER A 417 -13.36 -15.50 -29.88
CA SER A 417 -12.41 -14.42 -30.17
C SER A 417 -12.78 -13.61 -31.40
N GLU A 418 -13.38 -14.22 -32.42
CA GLU A 418 -13.76 -13.52 -33.65
C GLU A 418 -14.82 -12.46 -33.38
N ALA A 419 -15.94 -12.83 -32.74
CA ALA A 419 -17.01 -11.88 -32.41
C ALA A 419 -16.53 -10.78 -31.46
N GLY A 420 -15.72 -11.13 -30.44
CA GLY A 420 -15.19 -10.16 -29.48
C GLY A 420 -14.19 -9.18 -30.08
N LEU A 421 -13.29 -9.64 -30.97
CA LEU A 421 -12.29 -8.78 -31.60
C LEU A 421 -12.88 -7.96 -32.75
N GLN A 422 -13.86 -8.49 -33.49
CA GLN A 422 -14.54 -7.74 -34.57
C GLN A 422 -15.30 -6.53 -34.02
N ALA A 423 -15.88 -6.62 -32.82
CA ALA A 423 -16.54 -5.48 -32.19
C ALA A 423 -15.60 -4.28 -31.93
N HIS A 424 -14.30 -4.53 -31.82
CA HIS A 424 -13.27 -3.51 -31.60
C HIS A 424 -12.59 -3.03 -32.90
N MET A 425 -12.87 -3.69 -34.03
CA MET A 425 -12.28 -3.34 -35.31
C MET A 425 -13.06 -2.17 -35.92
N PRO A 426 -12.39 -1.07 -36.36
CA PRO A 426 -13.06 0.00 -37.08
C PRO A 426 -13.76 -0.57 -38.32
N THR A 427 -14.97 -0.08 -38.62
CA THR A 427 -15.81 -0.57 -39.74
C THR A 427 -15.13 -0.51 -41.11
N THR A 428 -14.06 0.27 -41.24
CA THR A 428 -13.24 0.39 -42.45
C THR A 428 -12.27 -0.77 -42.67
N HIS A 429 -12.08 -1.64 -41.68
CA HIS A 429 -11.16 -2.77 -41.77
C HIS A 429 -11.98 -4.05 -41.87
N HIS A 430 -11.78 -4.81 -42.96
CA HIS A 430 -12.43 -6.10 -43.16
C HIS A 430 -11.44 -7.23 -42.85
N VAL A 431 -11.91 -8.22 -42.09
CA VAL A 431 -11.15 -9.45 -41.85
C VAL A 431 -11.11 -10.23 -43.15
N ARG A 432 -9.98 -10.20 -43.84
CA ARG A 432 -9.76 -11.05 -45.01
C ARG A 432 -9.34 -12.43 -44.51
N GLN A 433 -10.22 -13.42 -44.64
CA GLN A 433 -9.82 -14.81 -44.45
C GLN A 433 -8.76 -15.12 -45.51
N VAL A 434 -7.52 -15.35 -45.08
CA VAL A 434 -6.50 -15.92 -45.93
C VAL A 434 -6.84 -17.40 -46.01
N SER A 435 -7.57 -17.78 -47.05
CA SER A 435 -7.73 -19.19 -47.38
C SER A 435 -6.33 -19.77 -47.57
N THR A 436 -5.83 -20.48 -46.57
CA THR A 436 -4.76 -21.46 -46.75
C THR A 436 -5.34 -22.60 -47.57
N HIS A 437 -5.62 -22.32 -48.85
CA HIS A 437 -5.84 -23.37 -49.81
C HIS A 437 -4.49 -24.07 -49.91
N ASN A 438 -4.40 -25.24 -49.27
CA ASN A 438 -3.32 -26.19 -49.52
C ASN A 438 -3.50 -26.64 -50.96
N ASP A 439 -3.10 -25.79 -51.90
CA ASP A 439 -2.67 -26.24 -53.20
C ASP A 439 -1.39 -27.03 -52.94
N HIS A 440 -1.57 -28.30 -52.57
CA HIS A 440 -0.71 -29.35 -53.06
C HIS A 440 -0.84 -29.35 -54.59
N VAL A 441 -0.33 -28.31 -55.24
CA VAL A 441 0.19 -28.45 -56.59
C VAL A 441 1.28 -29.48 -56.44
N MET A 442 0.98 -30.71 -56.89
CA MET A 442 1.99 -31.66 -57.29
C MET A 442 2.93 -30.91 -58.23
N LEU A 443 4.07 -30.46 -57.71
CA LEU A 443 5.26 -30.27 -58.51
C LEU A 443 5.69 -31.68 -58.93
N THR A 444 5.04 -32.19 -59.96
CA THR A 444 5.65 -33.19 -60.83
C THR A 444 6.90 -32.56 -61.40
N ASP A 445 8.02 -33.23 -61.17
CA ASP A 445 9.33 -32.98 -61.73
C ASP A 445 9.25 -32.47 -63.18
N SER A 446 9.74 -31.25 -63.39
CA SER A 446 10.30 -30.84 -64.67
C SER A 446 11.46 -29.91 -64.38
N ALA A 447 12.62 -30.53 -64.17
CA ALA A 447 13.90 -29.88 -64.23
C ALA A 447 14.11 -29.30 -65.64
N THR A 448 14.12 -27.97 -65.74
CA THR A 448 14.86 -27.26 -66.78
C THR A 448 15.28 -25.90 -66.24
N ASP A 449 16.61 -25.72 -66.23
CA ASP A 449 17.35 -24.47 -66.11
C ASP A 449 16.59 -23.24 -66.59
N ILE A 450 16.43 -22.23 -65.71
CA ILE A 450 16.37 -20.83 -66.15
C ILE A 450 17.11 -19.96 -65.12
N ASP A 451 17.93 -19.10 -65.71
CA ASP A 451 18.93 -18.19 -65.17
C ASP A 451 18.52 -17.33 -63.97
N ALA A 452 19.56 -17.02 -63.21
CA ALA A 452 19.62 -15.90 -62.30
C ALA A 452 19.33 -14.57 -63.02
N ASP A 453 18.77 -13.64 -62.25
CA ASP A 453 18.66 -12.20 -62.48
C ASP A 453 17.27 -11.70 -62.91
N THR A 454 16.39 -11.45 -61.93
CA THR A 454 15.34 -10.41 -62.07
C THR A 454 14.76 -9.94 -60.73
N ASP A 455 15.23 -8.76 -60.31
CA ASP A 455 14.46 -7.60 -59.88
C ASP A 455 13.25 -7.79 -58.91
N TYR A 456 13.53 -7.71 -57.61
CA TYR A 456 12.56 -7.80 -56.51
C TYR A 456 11.79 -6.48 -56.22
N LYS A 457 11.54 -5.64 -57.24
CA LYS A 457 11.06 -4.25 -57.05
C LYS A 457 9.64 -3.91 -57.52
N SER A 458 8.81 -4.86 -57.97
CA SER A 458 7.52 -4.54 -58.61
C SER A 458 6.24 -4.92 -57.86
N LEU A 459 6.28 -5.46 -56.63
CA LEU A 459 5.06 -5.92 -55.92
C LEU A 459 4.33 -4.88 -55.06
N LEU A 460 4.53 -3.58 -55.31
CA LEU A 460 3.70 -2.52 -54.73
C LEU A 460 3.19 -1.60 -55.84
N THR A 461 2.15 -2.03 -56.53
CA THR A 461 1.24 -1.12 -57.25
C THR A 461 -0.13 -1.10 -56.57
N PRO A 462 -0.76 0.08 -56.41
CA PRO A 462 -2.06 0.22 -55.79
C PRO A 462 -3.15 -0.21 -56.76
N TYR A 463 -3.95 -1.21 -56.37
CA TYR A 463 -5.11 -1.64 -57.13
C TYR A 463 -6.26 -0.66 -56.91
N SER A 464 -6.29 0.44 -57.67
CA SER A 464 -7.48 1.27 -57.85
C SER A 464 -8.36 0.61 -58.92
N ARG A 465 -9.39 -0.13 -58.51
CA ARG A 465 -10.45 -0.56 -59.43
C ARG A 465 -11.62 0.40 -59.32
N SER A 466 -11.85 1.16 -60.38
CA SER A 466 -13.09 1.90 -60.59
C SER A 466 -14.25 0.93 -60.76
N MET A 467 -15.39 1.24 -60.14
CA MET A 467 -16.68 0.66 -60.49
C MET A 467 -17.36 1.62 -61.48
N SER A 468 -17.62 1.11 -62.68
CA SER A 468 -18.51 1.72 -63.67
C SER A 468 -19.46 0.62 -64.18
N HIS A 469 -20.77 0.83 -63.98
CA HIS A 469 -21.98 0.35 -64.70
C HIS A 469 -22.06 -1.13 -65.15
N GLY A 470 -23.18 -1.86 -65.05
CA GLY A 470 -24.63 -1.66 -64.85
C GLY A 470 -25.28 -3.06 -65.09
N PRO A 471 -26.58 -3.24 -65.40
CA PRO A 471 -27.68 -2.29 -65.58
C PRO A 471 -28.66 -2.22 -64.39
#